data_AF-A0A9X3B9W5-F1
#
_entry.id   AF-A0A9X3B9W5-F1
#
_cell.length_a   1.000
_cell.length_b   1.000
_cell.length_c   1.000
_cell.angle_alpha   90.00
_cell.angle_beta   90.00
_cell.angle_gamma   90.00
#
_symmetry.space_group_name_H-M   'P 1'
#
loop_
_entity.id
_entity.type
_entity.pdbx_description
1 polymer ?
#
loop_
_entity_poly.entity_id
_entity_poly.type
_entity_poly.pdbx_seq_one_letter_code
_entity_poly.pdbx_strand_id
1 'polypeptide(L)'
;MLEAPRLDSVDGAVLDPALSRGIVRVAPYPGMACGDKLILRWDGLDLEGYAYQHEIVRFVSEGQVGKEVVFVVKGMHIAALDGGSLDVYWMLISAARAEPLSSARLQLSVGDSALRLLAPHVEESAGEVLDPDRVSHGVSVTLQPYARMTAGDRILLSWQGATTATEYSDALLVESFSVGETLSFWVAPETVTAHIGDKVTVRYRVLQASGATRDSEPTRIVFAALNRGVLDAPEVLEAEDGVLDVEDSIDGITVVVGNAQVQEGELVYLKCDGELFNHRDDREITRDMAGQPLVFIVPHRFWREHAGLTVRVAYSVEHLDDVSQESAVTEVRVER
;
A
#
# COMPACT_ATOMS: atom_id res chain seq x y z
N MET A 1 7.45 -4.81 35.02
CA MET A 1 7.08 -4.96 33.60
C MET A 1 5.84 -5.84 33.56
N LEU A 2 4.82 -5.48 32.78
CA LEU A 2 3.61 -6.30 32.64
C LEU A 2 3.91 -7.47 31.70
N GLU A 3 3.39 -8.65 32.01
CA GLU A 3 3.63 -9.87 31.21
C GLU A 3 2.88 -9.84 29.88
N ALA A 4 3.46 -10.48 28.86
CA ALA A 4 2.82 -10.65 27.56
C ALA A 4 1.50 -11.42 27.69
N PRO A 5 0.51 -11.12 26.84
CA PRO A 5 -0.70 -11.92 26.81
C PRO A 5 -0.39 -13.34 26.30
N ARG A 6 -1.27 -14.29 26.61
CA ARG A 6 -1.27 -15.62 25.99
C ARG A 6 -2.37 -15.70 24.95
N LEU A 7 -2.10 -16.29 23.80
CA LEU A 7 -3.10 -16.60 22.79
C LEU A 7 -3.33 -18.12 22.79
N ASP A 8 -4.59 -18.54 22.95
CA ASP A 8 -4.96 -19.95 22.84
C ASP A 8 -4.79 -20.44 21.39
N SER A 9 -4.59 -21.75 21.21
CA SER A 9 -4.53 -22.40 19.88
C SER A 9 -3.37 -21.92 18.96
N VAL A 10 -2.24 -21.52 19.55
CA VAL A 10 -0.98 -21.28 18.82
C VAL A 10 -0.15 -22.58 18.81
N ASP A 11 0.37 -22.96 17.64
CA ASP A 11 1.37 -24.04 17.52
C ASP A 11 2.77 -23.42 17.45
N GLY A 12 3.53 -23.56 18.54
CA GLY A 12 4.82 -22.88 18.70
C GLY A 12 4.67 -21.36 18.64
N ALA A 13 5.05 -20.75 17.50
CA ALA A 13 4.92 -19.32 17.25
C ALA A 13 4.12 -19.01 15.98
N VAL A 14 3.27 -19.95 15.55
CA VAL A 14 2.42 -19.84 14.35
C VAL A 14 0.94 -19.88 14.75
N LEU A 15 0.18 -18.92 14.22
CA LEU A 15 -1.27 -18.83 14.37
C LEU A 15 -1.94 -19.25 13.07
N ASP A 16 -2.93 -20.15 13.16
CA ASP A 16 -3.71 -20.60 12.01
C ASP A 16 -4.68 -19.49 11.54
N PRO A 17 -4.57 -19.01 10.28
CA PRO A 17 -5.41 -17.95 9.73
C PRO A 17 -6.89 -18.36 9.58
N ALA A 18 -7.18 -19.67 9.53
CA ALA A 18 -8.54 -20.19 9.37
C ALA A 18 -9.34 -20.21 10.68
N LEU A 19 -8.75 -19.80 11.81
CA LEU A 19 -9.43 -19.77 13.09
C LEU A 19 -10.60 -18.78 13.07
N SER A 20 -11.80 -19.28 13.42
CA SER A 20 -13.00 -18.45 13.55
C SER A 20 -12.90 -17.35 14.62
N ARG A 21 -11.99 -17.51 15.58
CA ARG A 21 -11.70 -16.58 16.68
C ARG A 21 -10.36 -16.88 17.34
N GLY A 22 -9.73 -15.85 17.88
CA GLY A 22 -8.58 -15.94 18.79
C GLY A 22 -9.00 -15.63 20.22
N ILE A 23 -8.54 -16.42 21.19
CA ILE A 23 -8.81 -16.19 22.61
C ILE A 23 -7.53 -15.71 23.27
N VAL A 24 -7.48 -14.42 23.60
CA VAL A 24 -6.34 -13.81 24.26
C VAL A 24 -6.59 -13.71 25.75
N ARG A 25 -5.65 -14.18 26.56
CA ARG A 25 -5.71 -14.23 28.03
C ARG A 25 -4.64 -13.34 28.63
N VAL A 26 -5.07 -12.41 29.47
CA VAL A 26 -4.21 -11.60 30.31
C VAL A 26 -4.27 -12.15 31.73
N ALA A 27 -3.13 -12.60 32.26
CA ALA A 27 -3.03 -13.08 33.63
C ALA A 27 -3.32 -11.94 34.64
N PRO A 28 -3.76 -12.26 35.88
CA PRO A 28 -3.82 -11.26 36.94
C PRO A 28 -2.48 -10.55 37.09
N TYR A 29 -2.50 -9.22 37.17
CA TYR A 29 -1.29 -8.41 37.22
C TYR A 29 -1.13 -7.70 38.58
N PRO A 30 0.10 -7.30 38.96
CA PRO A 30 0.34 -6.60 40.22
C PRO A 30 -0.47 -5.30 40.34
N GLY A 31 -1.25 -5.19 41.40
CA GLY A 31 -2.10 -4.00 41.65
C GLY A 31 -3.39 -3.96 40.85
N MET A 32 -3.83 -5.08 40.26
CA MET A 32 -5.12 -5.19 39.59
C MET A 32 -6.27 -4.71 40.48
N ALA A 33 -7.00 -3.71 40.01
CA ALA A 33 -8.06 -3.06 40.75
C ALA A 33 -9.36 -2.99 39.93
N CYS A 34 -10.49 -2.96 40.63
CA CYS A 34 -11.77 -2.66 40.00
C CYS A 34 -11.72 -1.27 39.34
N GLY A 35 -12.19 -1.18 38.10
CA GLY A 35 -12.16 0.04 37.29
C GLY A 35 -10.95 0.17 36.38
N ASP A 36 -9.94 -0.71 36.49
CA ASP A 36 -8.84 -0.73 35.53
C ASP A 36 -9.35 -0.96 34.10
N LYS A 37 -8.80 -0.21 33.15
CA LYS A 37 -9.08 -0.35 31.71
C LYS A 37 -7.89 -1.02 31.03
N LEU A 38 -8.16 -2.11 30.32
CA LEU A 38 -7.19 -2.80 29.49
C LEU A 38 -7.53 -2.55 28.02
N ILE A 39 -6.52 -2.21 27.23
CA ILE A 39 -6.61 -2.09 25.76
C ILE A 39 -5.73 -3.18 25.18
N LEU A 40 -6.33 -4.22 24.60
CA LEU A 40 -5.61 -5.20 23.80
C LEU A 40 -5.27 -4.57 22.44
N ARG A 41 -4.01 -4.62 22.06
CA ARG A 41 -3.48 -4.19 20.76
C ARG A 41 -3.19 -5.43 19.93
N TRP A 42 -3.76 -5.47 18.73
CA TRP A 42 -3.61 -6.51 17.72
C TRP A 42 -3.02 -5.85 16.49
N ASP A 43 -1.70 -5.71 16.51
CA ASP A 43 -0.94 -5.00 15.49
C ASP A 43 -0.21 -6.04 14.65
N GLY A 44 -0.41 -6.06 13.34
CA GLY A 44 0.21 -7.05 12.47
C GLY A 44 0.56 -6.51 11.11
N LEU A 45 1.23 -7.34 10.31
CA LEU A 45 1.53 -7.09 8.91
C LEU A 45 0.87 -8.20 8.10
N ASP A 46 0.23 -7.87 6.98
CA ASP A 46 -0.23 -8.88 6.03
C ASP A 46 0.93 -9.46 5.19
N LEU A 47 0.62 -10.34 4.23
CA LEU A 47 1.61 -10.93 3.33
C LEU A 47 2.37 -9.88 2.49
N GLU A 48 1.76 -8.73 2.23
CA GLU A 48 2.33 -7.64 1.43
C GLU A 48 3.09 -6.61 2.30
N GLY A 49 3.14 -6.82 3.61
CA GLY A 49 3.83 -5.96 4.56
C GLY A 49 3.02 -4.75 4.99
N TYR A 50 1.73 -4.69 4.68
CA TYR A 50 0.87 -3.60 5.13
C TYR A 50 0.43 -3.77 6.57
N ALA A 51 0.45 -2.67 7.31
CA ALA A 51 0.03 -2.64 8.69
C ALA A 51 -1.49 -2.84 8.83
N TYR A 52 -1.86 -3.82 9.65
CA TYR A 52 -3.23 -4.04 10.10
C TYR A 52 -3.30 -3.82 11.60
N GLN A 53 -4.23 -2.97 12.03
CA GLN A 53 -4.40 -2.63 13.44
C GLN A 53 -5.83 -2.89 13.90
N HIS A 54 -5.95 -3.54 15.03
CA HIS A 54 -7.21 -3.73 15.73
C HIS A 54 -7.02 -3.59 17.23
N GLU A 55 -8.03 -3.08 17.93
CA GLU A 55 -7.99 -2.98 19.38
C GLU A 55 -9.30 -3.39 20.03
N ILE A 56 -9.18 -3.96 21.23
CA ILE A 56 -10.31 -4.38 22.05
C ILE A 56 -10.13 -3.83 23.46
N VAL A 57 -11.16 -3.14 23.95
CA VAL A 57 -11.17 -2.56 25.30
C VAL A 57 -11.95 -3.45 26.25
N ARG A 58 -11.41 -3.64 27.45
CA ARG A 58 -12.09 -4.28 28.59
C ARG A 58 -11.87 -3.47 29.87
N PHE A 59 -12.80 -3.63 30.82
CA PHE A 59 -12.68 -3.09 32.16
C PHE A 59 -12.66 -4.22 33.19
N VAL A 60 -11.90 -4.04 34.27
CA VAL A 60 -11.87 -4.96 35.40
C VAL A 60 -13.03 -4.63 36.33
N SER A 61 -14.01 -5.53 36.42
CA SER A 61 -15.06 -5.47 37.45
C SER A 61 -14.56 -6.00 38.80
N GLU A 62 -15.29 -5.73 39.89
CA GLU A 62 -14.95 -6.22 41.23
C GLU A 62 -14.77 -7.75 41.28
N GLY A 63 -15.70 -8.50 40.68
CA GLY A 63 -15.61 -9.97 40.63
C GLY A 63 -14.50 -10.53 39.73
N GLN A 64 -13.86 -9.67 38.93
CA GLN A 64 -12.77 -10.00 38.01
C GLN A 64 -11.39 -9.73 38.62
N VAL A 65 -11.32 -9.01 39.75
CA VAL A 65 -10.06 -8.74 40.46
C VAL A 65 -9.39 -10.05 40.86
N GLY A 66 -8.11 -10.17 40.54
CA GLY A 66 -7.32 -11.38 40.81
C GLY A 66 -7.58 -12.56 39.86
N LYS A 67 -8.36 -12.36 38.79
CA LYS A 67 -8.68 -13.40 37.78
C LYS A 67 -8.23 -12.98 36.38
N GLU A 68 -8.03 -13.95 35.50
CA GLU A 68 -7.63 -13.69 34.11
C GLU A 68 -8.67 -12.88 33.33
N VAL A 69 -8.22 -11.91 32.55
CA VAL A 69 -9.08 -11.15 31.63
C VAL A 69 -8.99 -11.79 30.26
N VAL A 70 -10.16 -12.11 29.67
CA VAL A 70 -10.25 -12.78 28.37
C VAL A 70 -10.76 -11.82 27.31
N PHE A 71 -10.05 -11.76 26.18
CA PHE A 71 -10.44 -11.07 24.97
C PHE A 71 -10.75 -12.11 23.88
N VAL A 72 -11.78 -11.83 23.08
CA VAL A 72 -12.16 -12.66 21.93
C VAL A 72 -12.00 -11.83 20.68
N VAL A 73 -11.03 -12.19 19.86
CA VAL A 73 -10.74 -11.55 18.57
C VAL A 73 -11.47 -12.34 17.48
N LYS A 74 -12.24 -11.66 16.63
CA LYS A 74 -12.97 -12.33 15.53
C LYS A 74 -12.00 -12.84 14.46
N GLY A 75 -12.34 -13.96 13.83
CA GLY A 75 -11.50 -14.58 12.79
C GLY A 75 -11.14 -13.68 11.62
N MET A 76 -11.97 -12.70 11.26
CA MET A 76 -11.65 -11.71 10.22
C MET A 76 -10.35 -10.91 10.51
N HIS A 77 -10.03 -10.66 11.79
CA HIS A 77 -8.80 -9.96 12.17
C HIS A 77 -7.57 -10.87 12.12
N ILE A 78 -7.77 -12.19 12.13
CA ILE A 78 -6.72 -13.20 11.96
C ILE A 78 -6.48 -13.41 10.47
N ALA A 79 -7.56 -13.64 9.70
CA ALA A 79 -7.51 -13.86 8.26
C ALA A 79 -6.91 -12.66 7.50
N ALA A 80 -7.12 -11.44 7.99
CA ALA A 80 -6.49 -10.24 7.43
C ALA A 80 -4.96 -10.24 7.48
N LEU A 81 -4.35 -11.12 8.30
CA LEU A 81 -2.91 -11.22 8.49
C LEU A 81 -2.33 -12.49 7.84
N ASP A 82 -3.11 -13.23 7.05
CA ASP A 82 -2.65 -14.49 6.44
C ASP A 82 -1.36 -14.31 5.63
N GLY A 83 -0.39 -15.21 5.82
CA GLY A 83 0.95 -15.15 5.26
C GLY A 83 1.88 -14.11 5.91
N GLY A 84 1.36 -13.29 6.83
CA GLY A 84 2.05 -12.18 7.46
C GLY A 84 2.51 -12.46 8.89
N SER A 85 2.35 -11.48 9.77
CA SER A 85 2.79 -11.53 11.16
C SER A 85 1.89 -10.75 12.12
N LEU A 86 2.00 -11.07 13.41
CA LEU A 86 1.17 -10.51 14.47
C LEU A 86 2.01 -10.21 15.71
N ASP A 87 1.83 -9.02 16.27
CA ASP A 87 2.37 -8.58 17.55
C ASP A 87 1.21 -8.21 18.49
N VAL A 88 1.01 -9.03 19.52
CA VAL A 88 -0.08 -8.88 20.50
C VAL A 88 0.47 -8.38 21.83
N TYR A 89 -0.06 -7.27 22.31
CA TYR A 89 0.25 -6.72 23.63
C TYR A 89 -0.96 -6.00 24.21
N TRP A 90 -0.89 -5.58 25.47
CA TRP A 90 -1.98 -4.85 26.10
C TRP A 90 -1.46 -3.67 26.91
N MET A 91 -2.29 -2.62 26.98
CA MET A 91 -2.03 -1.43 27.78
C MET A 91 -2.96 -1.37 28.99
N LEU A 92 -2.41 -1.05 30.15
CA LEU A 92 -3.13 -0.81 31.39
C LEU A 92 -3.30 0.69 31.62
N ILE A 93 -4.56 1.13 31.81
CA ILE A 93 -4.92 2.45 32.32
C ILE A 93 -5.61 2.23 33.66
N SER A 94 -5.06 2.80 34.73
CA SER A 94 -5.55 2.61 36.11
C SER A 94 -5.59 3.94 36.84
N ALA A 95 -6.61 4.16 37.66
CA ALA A 95 -6.71 5.36 38.50
C ALA A 95 -5.54 5.49 39.52
N ALA A 96 -4.88 4.37 39.83
CA ALA A 96 -3.70 4.36 40.70
C ALA A 96 -2.42 4.86 40.00
N ARG A 97 -2.48 5.19 38.70
CA ARG A 97 -1.31 5.57 37.88
C ARG A 97 -1.64 6.77 37.00
N ALA A 98 -0.66 7.64 36.80
CA ALA A 98 -0.79 8.78 35.90
C ALA A 98 -0.60 8.39 34.43
N GLU A 99 0.32 7.46 34.16
CA GLU A 99 0.67 7.03 32.80
C GLU A 99 0.21 5.60 32.52
N PRO A 100 -0.22 5.31 31.27
CA PRO A 100 -0.48 3.95 30.83
C PRO A 100 0.79 3.07 30.92
N LEU A 101 0.61 1.79 31.22
CA LEU A 101 1.68 0.80 31.16
C LEU A 101 1.47 -0.17 30.01
N SER A 102 2.53 -0.47 29.26
CA SER A 102 2.51 -1.50 28.23
C SER A 102 3.02 -2.84 28.77
N SER A 103 2.46 -3.93 28.25
CA SER A 103 2.98 -5.28 28.44
C SER A 103 4.17 -5.60 27.56
N ALA A 104 4.87 -6.68 27.89
CA ALA A 104 5.68 -7.38 26.90
C ALA A 104 4.80 -7.83 25.72
N ARG A 105 5.44 -8.07 24.58
CA ARG A 105 4.83 -8.37 23.29
C ARG A 105 4.87 -9.86 22.98
N LEU A 106 3.78 -10.41 22.45
CA LEU A 106 3.71 -11.76 21.91
C LEU A 106 3.79 -11.67 20.37
N GLN A 107 4.90 -12.12 19.81
CA GLN A 107 5.14 -12.09 18.36
C GLN A 107 4.90 -13.46 17.71
N LEU A 108 4.07 -13.48 16.68
CA LEU A 108 3.61 -14.66 15.97
C LEU A 108 3.73 -14.48 14.45
N SER A 109 3.94 -15.60 13.77
CA SER A 109 3.67 -15.74 12.33
C SER A 109 2.22 -16.15 12.14
N VAL A 110 1.58 -15.69 11.07
CA VAL A 110 0.20 -16.08 10.74
C VAL A 110 0.21 -16.86 9.43
N GLY A 111 -0.29 -18.09 9.46
CA GLY A 111 -0.24 -19.00 8.32
C GLY A 111 1.18 -19.36 7.90
N ASP A 112 1.35 -19.61 6.60
CA ASP A 112 2.64 -19.92 5.98
C ASP A 112 3.40 -18.63 5.65
N SER A 113 4.14 -18.10 6.62
CA SER A 113 5.00 -16.93 6.36
C SER A 113 6.10 -17.29 5.35
N ALA A 114 6.29 -16.43 4.34
CA ALA A 114 7.30 -16.63 3.32
C ALA A 114 8.72 -16.77 3.91
N LEU A 115 9.49 -17.75 3.43
CA LEU A 115 10.88 -17.93 3.83
C LEU A 115 11.75 -16.72 3.46
N ARG A 116 11.45 -16.08 2.33
CA ARG A 116 12.14 -14.89 1.83
C ARG A 116 11.33 -13.63 2.14
N LEU A 117 12.05 -12.53 2.32
CA LEU A 117 11.44 -11.22 2.52
C LEU A 117 10.90 -10.68 1.19
N LEU A 118 9.94 -9.75 1.27
CA LEU A 118 9.41 -9.06 0.09
C LEU A 118 10.53 -8.34 -0.66
N ALA A 119 10.42 -8.31 -1.99
CA ALA A 119 11.37 -7.61 -2.83
C ALA A 119 11.33 -6.09 -2.54
N PRO A 120 12.47 -5.38 -2.63
CA PRO A 120 12.48 -3.93 -2.50
C PRO A 120 11.76 -3.27 -3.67
N HIS A 121 11.09 -2.15 -3.46
CA HIS A 121 10.47 -1.37 -4.53
C HIS A 121 11.39 -0.22 -4.95
N VAL A 122 11.45 0.08 -6.24
CA VAL A 122 12.18 1.24 -6.77
C VAL A 122 11.15 2.23 -7.27
N GLU A 123 10.99 3.35 -6.58
CA GLU A 123 9.84 4.26 -6.75
C GLU A 123 9.78 4.87 -8.15
N GLU A 124 10.93 5.14 -8.75
CA GLU A 124 11.03 5.74 -10.08
C GLU A 124 10.86 4.73 -11.23
N SER A 125 10.63 3.45 -10.92
CA SER A 125 10.37 2.43 -11.93
C SER A 125 8.89 2.33 -12.31
N ALA A 126 8.63 2.04 -13.59
CA ALA A 126 7.34 1.61 -14.09
C ALA A 126 7.36 0.08 -14.23
N GLY A 127 6.91 -0.63 -13.20
CA GLY A 127 7.04 -2.08 -13.12
C GLY A 127 8.52 -2.50 -13.06
N GLU A 128 9.01 -3.21 -14.07
CA GLU A 128 10.42 -3.63 -14.17
C GLU A 128 11.26 -2.70 -15.06
N VAL A 129 10.72 -1.57 -15.52
CA VAL A 129 11.42 -0.62 -16.41
C VAL A 129 11.77 0.65 -15.64
N LEU A 130 13.02 1.09 -15.78
CA LEU A 130 13.49 2.37 -15.23
C LEU A 130 13.95 3.25 -16.39
N ASP A 131 13.24 4.36 -16.59
CA ASP A 131 13.57 5.30 -17.65
C ASP A 131 14.81 6.12 -17.25
N PRO A 132 15.86 6.16 -18.09
CA PRO A 132 17.00 7.05 -17.86
C PRO A 132 16.63 8.52 -17.62
N ASP A 133 15.54 9.01 -18.21
CA ASP A 133 15.10 10.39 -18.05
C ASP A 133 14.46 10.65 -16.66
N ARG A 134 13.93 9.60 -16.01
CA ARG A 134 13.33 9.65 -14.66
C ARG A 134 14.34 9.66 -13.52
N VAL A 135 15.60 9.32 -13.79
CA VAL A 135 16.61 9.07 -12.74
C VAL A 135 17.73 10.09 -12.71
N SER A 136 17.52 11.25 -13.33
CA SER A 136 18.48 12.36 -13.36
C SER A 136 18.89 12.84 -11.97
N HIS A 137 18.04 12.60 -10.96
CA HIS A 137 18.28 12.96 -9.57
C HIS A 137 18.69 11.80 -8.66
N GLY A 138 18.64 10.55 -9.13
CA GLY A 138 18.80 9.35 -8.30
C GLY A 138 17.52 8.54 -8.23
N VAL A 139 17.51 7.52 -7.36
CA VAL A 139 16.33 6.70 -7.10
C VAL A 139 16.14 6.41 -5.62
N SER A 140 14.88 6.29 -5.22
CA SER A 140 14.45 5.84 -3.90
C SER A 140 14.12 4.35 -3.93
N VAL A 141 14.78 3.59 -3.06
CA VAL A 141 14.52 2.15 -2.90
C VAL A 141 13.84 1.91 -1.56
N THR A 142 12.59 1.47 -1.59
CA THR A 142 11.78 1.24 -0.39
C THR A 142 11.62 -0.23 -0.04
N LEU A 143 11.52 -0.50 1.25
CA LEU A 143 11.39 -1.83 1.84
C LEU A 143 10.19 -1.80 2.78
N GLN A 144 9.20 -2.66 2.52
CA GLN A 144 8.09 -2.85 3.44
C GLN A 144 8.58 -3.42 4.77
N PRO A 145 7.92 -3.09 5.90
CA PRO A 145 8.26 -3.70 7.18
C PRO A 145 8.08 -5.22 7.09
N TYR A 146 8.85 -5.95 7.90
CA TYR A 146 8.88 -7.41 7.84
C TYR A 146 8.59 -8.05 9.20
N ALA A 147 8.15 -9.31 9.14
CA ALA A 147 7.86 -10.10 10.33
C ALA A 147 9.06 -10.12 11.30
N ARG A 148 8.78 -9.76 12.57
CA ARG A 148 9.78 -9.65 13.65
C ARG A 148 10.88 -8.64 13.38
N MET A 149 10.57 -7.56 12.67
CA MET A 149 11.42 -6.39 12.59
C MET A 149 11.67 -5.83 14.00
N THR A 150 12.94 -5.65 14.35
CA THR A 150 13.33 -5.15 15.67
C THR A 150 14.46 -4.15 15.58
N ALA A 151 14.50 -3.24 16.56
CA ALA A 151 15.63 -2.33 16.71
C ALA A 151 16.93 -3.13 16.87
N GLY A 152 17.96 -2.74 16.13
CA GLY A 152 19.24 -3.45 16.05
C GLY A 152 19.38 -4.36 14.83
N ASP A 153 18.30 -4.64 14.09
CA ASP A 153 18.41 -5.32 12.80
C ASP A 153 19.22 -4.45 11.83
N ARG A 154 20.16 -5.06 11.10
CA ARG A 154 20.97 -4.37 10.08
C ARG A 154 20.58 -4.83 8.70
N ILE A 155 20.12 -3.89 7.88
CA ILE A 155 19.72 -4.12 6.50
C ILE A 155 20.90 -3.78 5.60
N LEU A 156 21.20 -4.66 4.65
CA LEU A 156 22.21 -4.45 3.62
C LEU A 156 21.51 -4.46 2.26
N LEU A 157 21.38 -3.29 1.64
CA LEU A 157 20.89 -3.15 0.27
C LEU A 157 22.03 -3.45 -0.70
N SER A 158 21.70 -4.11 -1.81
CA SER A 158 22.62 -4.39 -2.90
C SER A 158 21.95 -4.08 -4.24
N TRP A 159 22.66 -3.29 -5.04
CA TRP A 159 22.31 -2.89 -6.39
C TRP A 159 23.37 -3.43 -7.35
N GLN A 160 23.01 -4.46 -8.11
CA GLN A 160 23.96 -5.24 -8.92
C GLN A 160 23.63 -5.11 -10.40
N GLY A 161 24.56 -4.55 -11.18
CA GLY A 161 24.55 -4.62 -12.64
C GLY A 161 24.92 -5.99 -13.19
N ALA A 162 25.01 -6.08 -14.53
CA ALA A 162 25.43 -7.30 -15.21
C ALA A 162 26.90 -7.67 -14.95
N THR A 163 27.73 -6.70 -14.55
CA THR A 163 29.14 -6.91 -14.17
C THR A 163 29.37 -6.54 -12.70
N THR A 164 30.27 -7.25 -12.03
CA THR A 164 30.62 -6.98 -10.61
C THR A 164 31.37 -5.67 -10.40
N ALA A 165 31.76 -4.97 -11.48
CA ALA A 165 32.51 -3.71 -11.40
C ALA A 165 31.62 -2.52 -11.01
N THR A 166 30.30 -2.66 -11.10
CA THR A 166 29.32 -1.58 -10.84
C THR A 166 28.41 -1.90 -9.66
N GLU A 167 28.79 -2.86 -8.80
CA GLU A 167 28.00 -3.21 -7.61
C GLU A 167 28.03 -2.06 -6.58
N TYR A 168 26.84 -1.59 -6.20
CA TYR A 168 26.65 -0.67 -5.10
C TYR A 168 25.99 -1.39 -3.93
N SER A 169 26.37 -1.01 -2.72
CA SER A 169 25.75 -1.51 -1.50
C SER A 169 25.70 -0.41 -0.45
N ASP A 170 24.62 -0.40 0.33
CA ASP A 170 24.46 0.48 1.48
C ASP A 170 23.82 -0.28 2.64
N ALA A 171 23.97 0.23 3.85
CA ALA A 171 23.44 -0.38 5.05
C ALA A 171 22.66 0.58 5.93
N LEU A 172 21.52 0.10 6.42
CA LEU A 172 20.65 0.82 7.35
C LEU A 172 20.51 0.03 8.66
N LEU A 173 20.61 0.72 9.80
CA LEU A 173 20.30 0.16 11.11
C LEU A 173 18.83 0.46 11.43
N VAL A 174 18.07 -0.57 11.80
CA VAL A 174 16.71 -0.39 12.31
C VAL A 174 16.78 0.15 13.73
N GLU A 175 16.12 1.27 13.96
CA GLU A 175 16.03 1.92 15.26
C GLU A 175 14.64 1.72 15.85
N SER A 176 14.49 1.93 17.15
CA SER A 176 13.20 1.70 17.84
C SER A 176 12.01 2.47 17.25
N PHE A 177 12.25 3.65 16.66
CA PHE A 177 11.22 4.49 16.05
C PHE A 177 10.87 4.08 14.60
N SER A 178 11.68 3.23 13.96
CA SER A 178 11.43 2.78 12.58
C SER A 178 10.89 1.35 12.51
N VAL A 179 10.73 0.68 13.65
CA VAL A 179 10.11 -0.65 13.71
C VAL A 179 8.66 -0.57 13.25
N GLY A 180 8.33 -1.31 12.20
CA GLY A 180 6.99 -1.33 11.61
C GLY A 180 6.75 -0.26 10.55
N GLU A 181 7.75 0.59 10.26
CA GLU A 181 7.69 1.60 9.21
C GLU A 181 8.34 1.08 7.91
N THR A 182 7.88 1.62 6.78
CA THR A 182 8.59 1.47 5.50
C THR A 182 9.96 2.13 5.62
N LEU A 183 11.00 1.42 5.18
CA LEU A 183 12.37 1.93 5.16
C LEU A 183 12.76 2.31 3.75
N SER A 184 13.65 3.30 3.61
CA SER A 184 14.13 3.75 2.31
C SER A 184 15.65 3.89 2.26
N PHE A 185 16.19 3.71 1.06
CA PHE A 185 17.56 4.02 0.69
C PHE A 185 17.55 4.99 -0.47
N TRP A 186 18.43 5.98 -0.43
CA TRP A 186 18.66 6.86 -1.55
C TRP A 186 19.88 6.40 -2.36
N VAL A 187 19.68 6.12 -3.64
CA VAL A 187 20.76 5.73 -4.55
C VAL A 187 21.05 6.88 -5.50
N ALA A 188 22.26 7.42 -5.42
CA ALA A 188 22.67 8.60 -6.16
C ALA A 188 22.69 8.36 -7.68
N PRO A 189 22.41 9.39 -8.51
CA PRO A 189 22.27 9.26 -9.95
C PRO A 189 23.53 8.70 -10.63
N GLU A 190 24.73 8.94 -10.10
CA GLU A 190 25.97 8.41 -10.67
C GLU A 190 26.04 6.88 -10.57
N THR A 191 25.44 6.32 -9.51
CA THR A 191 25.33 4.87 -9.32
C THR A 191 24.31 4.27 -10.29
N VAL A 192 23.19 4.96 -10.49
CA VAL A 192 22.09 4.51 -11.35
C VAL A 192 22.51 4.59 -12.83
N THR A 193 23.03 5.73 -13.26
CA THR A 193 23.41 6.00 -14.66
C THR A 193 24.54 5.12 -15.17
N ALA A 194 25.42 4.62 -14.28
CA ALA A 194 26.46 3.65 -14.60
C ALA A 194 25.91 2.31 -15.16
N HIS A 195 24.61 2.07 -15.03
CA HIS A 195 23.92 0.85 -15.45
C HIS A 195 22.97 1.05 -16.64
N ILE A 196 22.94 2.25 -17.25
CA ILE A 196 22.07 2.51 -18.41
C ILE A 196 22.44 1.55 -19.56
N GLY A 197 21.44 0.85 -20.08
CA GLY A 197 21.57 -0.16 -21.13
C GLY A 197 21.76 -1.60 -20.64
N ASP A 198 21.96 -1.79 -19.32
CA ASP A 198 22.05 -3.10 -18.68
C ASP A 198 20.77 -3.48 -17.92
N LYS A 199 20.73 -4.72 -17.43
CA LYS A 199 19.76 -5.16 -16.42
C LYS A 199 20.38 -5.08 -15.04
N VAL A 200 19.64 -4.54 -14.08
CA VAL A 200 20.04 -4.46 -12.67
C VAL A 200 19.18 -5.38 -11.83
N THR A 201 19.78 -5.97 -10.80
CA THR A 201 19.09 -6.65 -9.72
C THR A 201 19.27 -5.89 -8.42
N VAL A 202 18.17 -5.50 -7.79
CA VAL A 202 18.12 -4.85 -6.48
C VAL A 202 17.58 -5.86 -5.46
N ARG A 203 18.29 -6.04 -4.35
CA ARG A 203 17.86 -6.94 -3.26
C ARG A 203 18.42 -6.44 -1.94
N TYR A 204 17.87 -6.92 -0.84
CA TYR A 204 18.44 -6.67 0.48
C TYR A 204 18.54 -7.91 1.33
N ARG A 205 19.37 -7.81 2.37
CA ARG A 205 19.54 -8.82 3.41
C ARG A 205 19.32 -8.18 4.76
N VAL A 206 18.54 -8.84 5.62
CA VAL A 206 18.39 -8.47 7.02
C VAL A 206 19.29 -9.38 7.86
N LEU A 207 20.23 -8.77 8.57
CA LEU A 207 20.97 -9.38 9.68
C LEU A 207 20.22 -9.03 10.96
N GLN A 208 19.44 -9.98 11.47
CA GLN A 208 18.64 -9.73 12.66
C GLN A 208 19.52 -9.61 13.90
N ALA A 209 19.10 -8.82 14.88
CA ALA A 209 19.80 -8.66 16.16
C ALA A 209 20.00 -10.01 16.89
N SER A 210 19.13 -10.99 16.63
CA SER A 210 19.23 -12.37 17.13
C SER A 210 20.36 -13.19 16.50
N GLY A 211 20.98 -12.70 15.42
CA GLY A 211 22.00 -13.40 14.63
C GLY A 211 21.46 -14.16 13.42
N ALA A 212 20.14 -14.23 13.22
CA ALA A 212 19.55 -14.82 12.04
C ALA A 212 19.75 -13.93 10.80
N THR A 213 19.79 -14.54 9.62
CA THR A 213 19.91 -13.84 8.34
C THR A 213 18.74 -14.21 7.44
N ARG A 214 18.14 -13.21 6.79
CA ARG A 214 17.07 -13.38 5.82
C ARG A 214 17.37 -12.56 4.57
N ASP A 215 17.20 -13.17 3.40
CA ASP A 215 17.32 -12.50 2.11
C ASP A 215 15.94 -12.14 1.55
N SER A 216 15.88 -11.03 0.82
CA SER A 216 14.68 -10.66 0.06
C SER A 216 14.59 -11.43 -1.25
N GLU A 217 13.39 -11.46 -1.82
CA GLU A 217 13.25 -11.63 -3.26
C GLU A 217 13.94 -10.47 -4.01
N PRO A 218 14.43 -10.70 -5.24
CA PRO A 218 15.08 -9.67 -6.04
C PRO A 218 14.07 -8.87 -6.87
N THR A 219 14.31 -7.57 -7.00
CA THR A 219 13.68 -6.71 -8.01
C THR A 219 14.61 -6.60 -9.20
N ARG A 220 14.10 -6.91 -10.40
CA ARG A 220 14.87 -6.83 -11.64
C ARG A 220 14.42 -5.63 -12.43
N ILE A 221 15.39 -4.81 -12.84
CA ILE A 221 15.15 -3.55 -13.54
C ILE A 221 15.85 -3.60 -14.89
N VAL A 222 15.16 -3.11 -15.91
CA VAL A 222 15.69 -2.88 -17.25
C VAL A 222 15.72 -1.38 -17.49
N PHE A 223 16.89 -0.85 -17.87
CA PHE A 223 17.01 0.54 -18.31
C PHE A 223 16.53 0.67 -19.75
N ALA A 224 15.40 1.31 -19.95
CA ALA A 224 14.85 1.59 -21.26
C ALA A 224 13.93 2.80 -21.20
N ALA A 225 13.89 3.56 -22.29
CA ALA A 225 12.87 4.59 -22.46
C ALA A 225 11.48 3.94 -22.36
N LEU A 226 10.57 4.60 -21.65
CA LEU A 226 9.18 4.16 -21.56
C LEU A 226 8.52 4.33 -22.93
N ASN A 227 8.30 3.21 -23.61
CA ASN A 227 7.51 3.21 -24.85
C ASN A 227 6.03 3.34 -24.48
N ARG A 228 5.57 4.57 -24.37
CA ARG A 228 4.15 4.88 -24.18
C ARG A 228 3.45 4.71 -25.52
N GLY A 229 2.41 3.87 -25.54
CA GLY A 229 1.63 3.61 -26.75
C GLY A 229 0.87 4.86 -27.17
N VAL A 230 -0.06 4.72 -28.12
CA VAL A 230 -1.10 5.76 -28.29
C VAL A 230 -2.20 5.46 -27.27
N LEU A 231 -2.67 6.50 -26.58
CA LEU A 231 -3.82 6.39 -25.67
C LEU A 231 -5.12 6.34 -26.49
N ASP A 232 -5.94 5.34 -26.23
CA ASP A 232 -7.24 5.17 -26.87
C ASP A 232 -8.19 6.32 -26.53
N ALA A 233 -9.18 6.59 -27.38
CA ALA A 233 -10.18 7.61 -27.09
C ALA A 233 -11.10 7.13 -25.95
N PRO A 234 -11.60 8.03 -25.08
CA PRO A 234 -12.55 7.65 -24.03
C PRO A 234 -13.90 7.25 -24.64
N GLU A 235 -14.57 6.27 -24.04
CA GLU A 235 -15.92 5.85 -24.46
C GLU A 235 -16.98 6.66 -23.69
N VAL A 236 -18.00 7.14 -24.39
CA VAL A 236 -19.19 7.73 -23.77
C VAL A 236 -20.28 6.68 -23.81
N LEU A 237 -20.56 6.05 -22.67
CA LEU A 237 -21.36 4.80 -22.64
C LEU A 237 -22.79 4.99 -23.14
N GLU A 238 -23.37 6.15 -22.88
CA GLU A 238 -24.73 6.49 -23.28
C GLU A 238 -24.81 6.96 -24.75
N ALA A 239 -23.68 7.08 -25.45
CA ALA A 239 -23.66 7.47 -26.87
C ALA A 239 -23.60 6.24 -27.79
N GLU A 240 -24.59 6.09 -28.66
CA GLU A 240 -24.62 5.05 -29.69
C GLU A 240 -24.14 5.63 -31.02
N ASP A 241 -23.13 4.99 -31.65
CA ASP A 241 -22.51 5.44 -32.90
C ASP A 241 -22.10 6.94 -32.90
N GLY A 242 -21.64 7.43 -31.74
CA GLY A 242 -21.21 8.82 -31.55
C GLY A 242 -22.36 9.82 -31.36
N VAL A 243 -23.59 9.34 -31.14
CA VAL A 243 -24.78 10.14 -30.91
C VAL A 243 -25.29 9.91 -29.50
N LEU A 244 -25.45 10.99 -28.74
CA LEU A 244 -26.00 10.96 -27.38
C LEU A 244 -27.40 11.56 -27.38
N ASP A 245 -28.40 10.78 -26.99
CA ASP A 245 -29.71 11.32 -26.61
C ASP A 245 -29.62 11.82 -25.16
N VAL A 246 -29.77 13.13 -24.97
CA VAL A 246 -29.58 13.76 -23.66
C VAL A 246 -30.81 13.64 -22.75
N GLU A 247 -31.97 13.24 -23.29
CA GLU A 247 -33.18 13.06 -22.48
C GLU A 247 -33.18 11.70 -21.75
N ASP A 248 -32.44 10.73 -22.26
CA ASP A 248 -32.39 9.35 -21.73
C ASP A 248 -31.56 9.21 -20.44
N SER A 249 -30.74 10.20 -20.08
CA SER A 249 -29.93 10.15 -18.87
C SER A 249 -29.96 11.46 -18.08
N ILE A 250 -30.52 11.43 -16.86
CA ILE A 250 -30.65 12.61 -15.99
C ILE A 250 -29.59 12.68 -14.87
N ASP A 251 -28.95 11.56 -14.55
CA ASP A 251 -27.99 11.44 -13.44
C ASP A 251 -26.56 11.85 -13.84
N GLY A 252 -26.34 12.15 -15.12
CA GLY A 252 -25.03 12.42 -15.71
C GLY A 252 -24.71 11.42 -16.81
N ILE A 253 -23.65 11.70 -17.56
CA ILE A 253 -23.19 10.84 -18.67
C ILE A 253 -21.86 10.23 -18.29
N THR A 254 -21.74 8.93 -18.49
CA THR A 254 -20.62 8.12 -18.09
C THR A 254 -19.55 8.13 -19.17
N VAL A 255 -18.37 8.61 -18.81
CA VAL A 255 -17.17 8.56 -19.65
C VAL A 255 -16.21 7.53 -19.09
N VAL A 256 -15.88 6.52 -19.89
CA VAL A 256 -14.99 5.44 -19.51
C VAL A 256 -13.66 5.57 -20.25
N VAL A 257 -12.58 5.64 -19.47
CA VAL A 257 -11.22 5.48 -19.98
C VAL A 257 -10.82 4.03 -19.76
N GLY A 258 -10.82 3.24 -20.83
CA GLY A 258 -10.58 1.79 -20.75
C GLY A 258 -9.15 1.42 -20.37
N ASN A 259 -8.17 1.88 -21.16
CA ASN A 259 -6.75 1.61 -20.93
C ASN A 259 -5.94 2.90 -20.92
N ALA A 260 -5.88 3.55 -19.76
CA ALA A 260 -5.11 4.76 -19.58
C ALA A 260 -3.58 4.53 -19.53
N GLN A 261 -3.11 3.27 -19.49
CA GLN A 261 -1.71 2.90 -19.30
C GLN A 261 -1.06 3.56 -18.06
N VAL A 262 -1.85 3.73 -16.99
CA VAL A 262 -1.44 4.47 -15.78
C VAL A 262 -0.79 3.62 -14.70
N GLN A 263 0.03 4.26 -13.87
CA GLN A 263 0.58 3.73 -12.62
C GLN A 263 0.18 4.58 -11.39
N GLU A 264 0.37 4.02 -10.20
CA GLU A 264 0.14 4.71 -8.92
C GLU A 264 0.90 6.05 -8.86
N GLY A 265 0.22 7.10 -8.40
CA GLY A 265 0.73 8.47 -8.28
C GLY A 265 0.56 9.35 -9.53
N GLU A 266 0.17 8.78 -10.68
CA GLU A 266 -0.12 9.57 -11.88
C GLU A 266 -1.48 10.26 -11.79
N LEU A 267 -1.72 11.21 -12.69
CA LEU A 267 -2.94 12.01 -12.69
C LEU A 267 -3.59 11.98 -14.07
N VAL A 268 -4.86 11.56 -14.12
CA VAL A 268 -5.66 11.55 -15.35
C VAL A 268 -6.60 12.74 -15.36
N TYR A 269 -6.49 13.58 -16.39
CA TYR A 269 -7.37 14.74 -16.60
C TYR A 269 -8.38 14.45 -17.71
N LEU A 270 -9.66 14.38 -17.37
CA LEU A 270 -10.74 14.35 -18.35
C LEU A 270 -11.01 15.76 -18.87
N LYS A 271 -11.23 15.85 -20.18
CA LYS A 271 -11.52 17.08 -20.90
C LYS A 271 -12.68 16.89 -21.87
N CYS A 272 -13.80 17.57 -21.56
CA CYS A 272 -14.93 17.71 -22.47
C CYS A 272 -14.96 19.15 -22.99
N ASP A 273 -14.70 19.32 -24.28
CA ASP A 273 -14.73 20.62 -24.97
C ASP A 273 -16.04 20.76 -25.76
N GLY A 274 -16.90 21.65 -25.29
CA GLY A 274 -18.13 22.04 -25.97
C GLY A 274 -18.03 23.48 -26.48
N GLU A 275 -18.87 23.84 -27.45
CA GLU A 275 -18.83 25.19 -28.05
C GLU A 275 -19.25 26.31 -27.06
N LEU A 276 -20.10 25.99 -26.08
CA LEU A 276 -20.61 27.00 -25.13
C LEU A 276 -19.71 27.12 -23.91
N PHE A 277 -19.32 26.00 -23.32
CA PHE A 277 -18.39 25.93 -22.21
C PHE A 277 -17.77 24.54 -22.12
N ASN A 278 -16.72 24.45 -21.30
CA ASN A 278 -15.92 23.25 -21.13
C ASN A 278 -16.21 22.58 -19.78
N HIS A 279 -16.02 21.27 -19.71
CA HIS A 279 -15.97 20.53 -18.47
C HIS A 279 -14.61 19.85 -18.32
N ARG A 280 -14.11 19.81 -17.08
CA ARG A 280 -12.84 19.21 -16.68
C ARG A 280 -13.08 18.43 -15.40
N ASP A 281 -12.44 17.28 -15.29
CA ASP A 281 -12.38 16.46 -14.09
C ASP A 281 -10.99 15.82 -14.02
N ASP A 282 -10.53 15.42 -12.85
CA ASP A 282 -9.21 14.82 -12.67
C ASP A 282 -9.22 13.69 -11.63
N ARG A 283 -8.27 12.78 -11.77
CA ARG A 283 -8.16 11.60 -10.91
C ARG A 283 -6.70 11.23 -10.66
N GLU A 284 -6.28 11.34 -9.41
CA GLU A 284 -5.04 10.75 -8.95
C GLU A 284 -5.19 9.21 -8.90
N ILE A 285 -4.22 8.52 -9.48
CA ILE A 285 -4.23 7.08 -9.63
C ILE A 285 -3.68 6.43 -8.37
N THR A 286 -4.52 5.66 -7.71
CA THR A 286 -4.09 4.78 -6.61
C THR A 286 -3.65 3.42 -7.16
N ARG A 287 -2.96 2.64 -6.34
CA ARG A 287 -2.59 1.26 -6.69
C ARG A 287 -3.76 0.42 -7.20
N ASP A 288 -4.91 0.50 -6.52
CA ASP A 288 -6.10 -0.29 -6.86
C ASP A 288 -6.77 0.16 -8.18
N MET A 289 -6.46 1.38 -8.65
CA MET A 289 -6.96 1.90 -9.94
C MET A 289 -6.05 1.51 -11.10
N ALA A 290 -4.76 1.21 -10.87
CA ALA A 290 -3.83 0.88 -11.92
C ALA A 290 -4.29 -0.37 -12.69
N GLY A 291 -4.42 -0.25 -14.01
CA GLY A 291 -4.91 -1.32 -14.90
C GLY A 291 -6.44 -1.56 -14.86
N GLN A 292 -7.20 -0.79 -14.09
CA GLN A 292 -8.67 -0.80 -14.13
C GLN A 292 -9.20 0.34 -15.03
N PRO A 293 -10.38 0.17 -15.66
CA PRO A 293 -11.05 1.27 -16.35
C PRO A 293 -11.38 2.42 -15.39
N LEU A 294 -11.13 3.66 -15.82
CA LEU A 294 -11.47 4.85 -15.06
C LEU A 294 -12.82 5.40 -15.51
N VAL A 295 -13.76 5.50 -14.57
CA VAL A 295 -15.12 6.00 -14.83
C VAL A 295 -15.28 7.42 -14.32
N PHE A 296 -15.65 8.36 -15.19
CA PHE A 296 -16.01 9.73 -14.85
C PHE A 296 -17.49 9.97 -15.13
N ILE A 297 -18.15 10.78 -14.30
CA ILE A 297 -19.54 11.17 -14.51
C ILE A 297 -19.59 12.65 -14.84
N VAL A 298 -19.82 12.95 -16.11
CA VAL A 298 -19.95 14.32 -16.59
C VAL A 298 -21.38 14.81 -16.33
N PRO A 299 -21.58 15.94 -15.62
CA PRO A 299 -22.91 16.37 -15.21
C PRO A 299 -23.89 16.53 -16.38
N HIS A 300 -25.13 16.08 -16.21
CA HIS A 300 -26.20 16.17 -17.24
C HIS A 300 -26.34 17.57 -17.84
N ARG A 301 -26.26 18.59 -16.99
CA ARG A 301 -26.30 20.00 -17.39
C ARG A 301 -25.30 20.31 -18.50
N PHE A 302 -24.08 19.78 -18.44
CA PHE A 302 -23.07 20.06 -19.46
C PHE A 302 -23.57 19.60 -20.83
N TRP A 303 -24.07 18.39 -20.94
CA TRP A 303 -24.58 17.82 -22.19
C TRP A 303 -25.84 18.53 -22.66
N ARG A 304 -26.81 18.76 -21.77
CA ARG A 304 -28.09 19.39 -22.10
C ARG A 304 -27.92 20.77 -22.72
N GLU A 305 -27.01 21.58 -22.19
CA GLU A 305 -26.74 22.91 -22.75
C GLU A 305 -26.11 22.83 -24.15
N HIS A 306 -25.43 21.73 -24.48
CA HIS A 306 -24.84 21.47 -25.80
C HIS A 306 -25.77 20.70 -26.75
N ALA A 307 -27.07 20.56 -26.44
CA ALA A 307 -28.03 19.89 -27.31
C ALA A 307 -28.08 20.52 -28.72
N GLY A 308 -27.89 19.68 -29.74
CA GLY A 308 -27.77 20.07 -31.16
C GLY A 308 -26.34 20.39 -31.61
N LEU A 309 -25.33 20.25 -30.73
CA LEU A 309 -23.92 20.53 -31.01
C LEU A 309 -23.08 19.24 -30.86
N THR A 310 -21.84 19.31 -31.33
CA THR A 310 -20.84 18.25 -31.11
C THR A 310 -19.91 18.64 -29.97
N VAL A 311 -19.72 17.72 -29.03
CA VAL A 311 -18.74 17.82 -27.94
C VAL A 311 -17.55 16.93 -28.26
N ARG A 312 -16.34 17.43 -28.00
CA ARG A 312 -15.10 16.65 -28.11
C ARG A 312 -14.67 16.18 -26.73
N VAL A 313 -14.56 14.87 -26.54
CA VAL A 313 -14.17 14.24 -25.27
C VAL A 313 -12.80 13.59 -25.44
N ALA A 314 -11.87 13.95 -24.56
CA ALA A 314 -10.52 13.39 -24.52
C ALA A 314 -10.03 13.38 -23.08
N TYR A 315 -8.90 12.73 -22.83
CA TYR A 315 -8.19 12.83 -21.56
C TYR A 315 -6.69 13.01 -21.79
N SER A 316 -5.98 13.47 -20.76
CA SER A 316 -4.53 13.39 -20.71
C SER A 316 -4.09 12.63 -19.46
N VAL A 317 -2.93 12.00 -19.55
CA VAL A 317 -2.23 11.39 -18.42
C VAL A 317 -1.00 12.25 -18.14
N GLU A 318 -0.94 12.82 -16.95
CA GLU A 318 0.29 13.40 -16.41
C GLU A 318 1.06 12.29 -15.71
N HIS A 319 2.18 11.92 -16.30
CA HIS A 319 3.03 10.86 -15.80
C HIS A 319 4.03 11.38 -14.77
N LEU A 320 4.63 10.47 -14.01
CA LEU A 320 5.59 10.81 -12.95
C LEU A 320 6.92 11.43 -13.45
N ASP A 321 7.12 11.45 -14.76
CA ASP A 321 8.28 12.07 -15.43
C ASP A 321 7.96 13.44 -16.04
N ASP A 322 6.90 14.10 -15.56
CA ASP A 322 6.41 15.40 -16.02
C ASP A 322 6.01 15.44 -17.52
N VAL A 323 5.86 14.26 -18.15
CA VAL A 323 5.36 14.16 -19.51
C VAL A 323 3.83 14.04 -19.48
N SER A 324 3.18 14.96 -20.18
CA SER A 324 1.75 14.91 -20.46
C SER A 324 1.49 14.13 -21.74
N GLN A 325 0.64 13.10 -21.68
CA GLN A 325 0.25 12.31 -22.83
C GLN A 325 -1.25 12.49 -23.13
N GLU A 326 -1.59 12.96 -24.33
CA GLU A 326 -2.99 13.12 -24.76
C GLU A 326 -3.57 11.86 -25.40
N SER A 327 -4.86 11.62 -25.14
CA SER A 327 -5.65 10.59 -25.80
C SER A 327 -6.10 10.98 -27.21
N ALA A 328 -6.51 9.99 -27.99
CA ALA A 328 -7.41 10.23 -29.11
C ALA A 328 -8.73 10.87 -28.62
N VAL A 329 -9.45 11.53 -29.54
CA VAL A 329 -10.68 12.27 -29.23
C VAL A 329 -11.90 11.46 -29.65
N THR A 330 -12.90 11.41 -28.78
CA THR A 330 -14.26 10.96 -29.10
C THR A 330 -15.12 12.17 -29.40
N GLU A 331 -15.72 12.21 -30.59
CA GLU A 331 -16.69 13.23 -30.96
C GLU A 331 -18.10 12.71 -30.67
N VAL A 332 -18.87 13.47 -29.88
CA VAL A 332 -20.23 13.11 -29.48
C VAL A 332 -21.19 14.18 -29.96
N ARG A 333 -22.10 13.81 -30.85
CA ARG A 333 -23.20 14.65 -31.29
C ARG A 333 -24.35 14.54 -30.30
N VAL A 334 -24.71 15.65 -29.68
CA VAL A 334 -25.77 15.67 -28.66
C VAL A 334 -27.11 15.94 -29.34
N GLU A 335 -28.05 15.02 -29.23
CA GLU A 335 -29.42 15.14 -29.72
C GLU A 335 -30.41 15.41 -28.57
N ARG A 336 -31.65 15.70 -28.96
CA ARG A 336 -32.81 15.92 -28.09
C ARG A 336 -33.88 14.91 -28.42
#